data_AF-A0A929IQX4-F1
#
_entry.id   AF-A0A929IQX4-F1
#
_cell.length_a   1.000
_cell.length_b   1.000
_cell.length_c   1.000
_cell.angle_alpha   90.00
_cell.angle_beta   90.00
_cell.angle_gamma   90.00
#
_symmetry.space_group_name_H-M   'P 1'
#
loop_
_entity.id
_entity.type
_entity.pdbx_description
1 polymer ?
#
loop_
_entity_poly.entity_id
_entity_poly.type
_entity_poly.pdbx_seq_one_letter_code
_entity_poly.pdbx_strand_id
1 'polypeptide(L)'
;MKFFIPYLAILIVLTIIEITAGLTIDDGMGGGGIGILSSIFSLIGIWFSLAAGAKRCHDRGRSGWFQAIMLIPIIGGIWLLIELGFLKGAEGENRFGPDPLA
;
A
#
# COMPACT_ATOMS: atom_id res chain seq x y z
N MET A 1 8.58 -4.78 2.53
CA MET A 1 9.35 -3.98 3.52
C MET A 1 10.49 -3.16 2.91
N LYS A 2 11.25 -3.67 1.93
CA LYS A 2 12.38 -2.92 1.31
C LYS A 2 12.01 -1.51 0.80
N PHE A 3 10.81 -1.34 0.27
CA PHE A 3 10.32 -0.03 -0.23
C PHE A 3 9.60 0.82 0.84
N PHE A 4 9.29 0.24 2.00
CA PHE A 4 8.52 0.92 3.04
C PHE A 4 9.36 1.98 3.78
N ILE A 5 10.60 1.62 4.13
CA ILE A 5 11.54 2.52 4.82
C ILE A 5 11.86 3.77 3.99
N PRO A 6 12.30 3.66 2.71
CA PRO A 6 12.57 4.85 1.90
C PRO A 6 11.31 5.68 1.64
N TYR A 7 10.15 5.04 1.48
CA TYR A 7 8.87 5.74 1.33
C TYR A 7 8.52 6.59 2.56
N LEU A 8 8.66 6.03 3.78
CA LEU A 8 8.45 6.77 5.02
C LEU A 8 9.43 7.93 5.19
N ALA A 9 10.70 7.72 4.86
CA ALA A 9 11.72 8.77 4.94
C ALA A 9 11.36 9.95 4.03
N ILE A 10 10.93 9.68 2.79
CA ILE A 10 10.48 10.73 1.85
C ILE A 10 9.26 11.46 2.39
N LEU A 11 8.26 10.75 2.93
CA LEU A 11 7.09 11.39 3.52
C LEU A 11 7.45 12.33 4.67
N ILE A 12 8.34 11.93 5.57
CA ILE A 12 8.80 12.78 6.67
C ILE A 12 9.50 14.03 6.15
N VAL A 13 10.34 13.91 5.13
CA VAL A 13 11.03 15.06 4.52
C VAL A 13 10.01 16.00 3.86
N LEU A 14 9.05 15.47 3.11
CA LEU A 14 8.01 16.28 2.47
C LEU A 14 7.16 17.03 3.49
N THR A 15 6.73 16.39 4.57
CA THR A 15 5.91 17.05 5.59
C THR A 15 6.67 18.16 6.31
N ILE A 16 7.96 17.96 6.63
CA ILE A 16 8.80 19.01 7.21
C ILE A 16 8.91 20.20 6.25
N ILE A 17 9.13 19.96 4.96
CA ILE A 17 9.20 21.03 3.94
C ILE A 17 7.87 21.78 3.86
N GLU A 18 6.75 21.06 3.83
CA GLU A 18 5.43 21.69 3.70
C GLU A 18 5.08 22.55 4.91
N ILE A 19 5.35 22.06 6.12
CA ILE A 19 5.12 22.81 7.36
C ILE A 19 6.01 24.06 7.41
N THR A 20 7.30 23.92 7.12
CA THR A 20 8.25 25.05 7.20
C THR A 20 8.03 26.09 6.11
N ALA A 21 7.58 25.69 4.93
CA ALA A 21 7.27 26.59 3.83
C ALA A 21 5.83 27.16 3.88
N GLY A 22 5.00 26.74 4.83
CA GLY A 22 3.60 27.17 4.93
C GLY A 22 2.73 26.68 3.77
N LEU A 23 3.05 25.52 3.18
CA LEU A 23 2.36 24.92 2.02
C LEU A 23 1.22 23.97 2.43
N THR A 24 0.81 24.01 3.69
CA THR A 24 -0.25 23.17 4.25
C THR A 24 -1.60 23.86 4.15
N ILE A 25 -2.64 23.11 3.79
CA ILE A 25 -4.03 23.57 3.85
C ILE A 25 -4.55 23.30 5.26
N ASP A 26 -5.00 24.34 5.98
CA ASP A 26 -5.62 24.15 7.29
C ASP A 26 -6.91 23.34 7.14
N ASP A 27 -6.97 22.19 7.83
CA ASP A 27 -8.10 21.28 7.85
C ASP A 27 -8.97 21.44 9.10
N GLY A 28 -8.60 22.36 10.01
CA GLY A 28 -9.31 22.59 11.27
C GLY A 28 -9.16 21.47 12.29
N MET A 29 -8.30 20.47 12.04
CA MET A 29 -8.08 19.32 12.92
C MET A 29 -6.96 19.56 13.96
N GLY A 30 -6.33 20.74 13.95
CA GLY A 30 -5.28 21.13 14.89
C GLY A 30 -3.94 20.39 14.69
N GLY A 31 -3.83 19.58 13.64
CA GLY A 31 -2.68 18.72 13.34
C GLY A 31 -1.95 19.11 12.06
N GLY A 32 -1.35 20.30 12.02
CA GLY A 32 -0.39 20.69 10.96
C GLY A 32 -0.96 20.91 9.55
N GLY A 33 -2.24 20.64 9.30
CA GLY A 33 -2.89 20.80 8.00
C GLY A 33 -2.49 19.75 6.95
N ILE A 34 -3.16 19.78 5.81
CA ILE A 34 -2.95 18.84 4.69
C ILE A 34 -1.84 19.37 3.78
N GLY A 35 -0.75 18.62 3.67
CA GLY A 35 0.32 18.87 2.68
C GLY A 35 -0.07 18.34 1.29
N ILE A 36 -0.05 19.20 0.28
CA ILE A 36 -0.44 18.83 -1.11
C ILE A 36 0.59 17.87 -1.73
N LEU A 37 1.88 18.12 -1.56
CA LEU A 37 2.96 17.29 -2.10
C LEU A 37 3.00 15.92 -1.42
N SER A 38 2.89 15.89 -0.08
CA SER A 38 2.81 14.63 0.65
C SER A 38 1.54 13.84 0.31
N SER A 39 0.42 14.52 0.05
CA SER A 39 -0.82 13.88 -0.43
C SER A 39 -0.67 13.26 -1.81
N ILE A 40 -0.12 13.99 -2.79
CA ILE A 40 0.13 13.47 -4.14
C ILE A 40 1.09 12.28 -4.10
N PHE A 41 2.19 12.40 -3.34
CA PHE A 41 3.14 11.30 -3.17
C PHE A 41 2.49 10.07 -2.53
N SER A 42 1.58 10.29 -1.58
CA SER A 42 0.83 9.22 -0.93
C SER A 42 -0.10 8.49 -1.89
N LEU A 43 -0.77 9.20 -2.80
CA LEU A 43 -1.62 8.58 -3.82
C LEU A 43 -0.81 7.66 -4.76
N ILE A 44 0.39 8.09 -5.15
CA ILE A 44 1.32 7.26 -5.93
C ILE A 44 1.72 6.02 -5.12
N GLY A 45 2.02 6.18 -3.83
CA GLY A 45 2.32 5.06 -2.92
C GLY A 45 1.16 4.07 -2.78
N ILE A 46 -0.08 4.56 -2.68
CA ILE A 46 -1.30 3.74 -2.64
C ILE A 46 -1.43 2.94 -3.94
N TRP A 47 -1.24 3.57 -5.10
CA TRP A 47 -1.27 2.88 -6.39
C TRP A 47 -0.26 1.72 -6.45
N PHE A 48 1.00 1.97 -6.09
CA PHE A 48 2.01 0.92 -6.07
C PHE A 48 1.68 -0.20 -5.07
N SER A 49 1.10 0.14 -3.93
CA SER A 49 0.68 -0.83 -2.91
C SER A 49 -0.44 -1.74 -3.43
N LEU A 50 -1.45 -1.16 -4.09
CA LEU A 50 -2.55 -1.92 -4.70
C LEU A 50 -2.08 -2.80 -5.87
N ALA A 51 -1.16 -2.30 -6.69
CA ALA A 51 -0.58 -3.07 -7.79
C ALA A 51 0.23 -4.27 -7.26
N ALA A 52 1.06 -4.05 -6.24
CA ALA A 52 1.84 -5.12 -5.60
C ALA A 52 0.95 -6.15 -4.89
N GLY A 53 -0.09 -5.70 -4.19
CA GLY A 53 -1.05 -6.60 -3.56
C GLY A 53 -1.87 -7.38 -4.59
N ALA A 54 -2.23 -6.77 -5.73
CA ALA A 54 -2.95 -7.45 -6.80
C ALA A 54 -2.10 -8.57 -7.40
N LYS A 55 -0.80 -8.31 -7.60
CA LYS A 55 0.15 -9.33 -8.03
C LYS A 55 0.23 -10.48 -7.01
N ARG A 56 0.33 -10.18 -5.71
CA ARG A 56 0.31 -11.23 -4.66
C ARG A 56 -0.98 -12.04 -4.63
N CYS A 57 -2.14 -11.40 -4.85
CA CYS A 57 -3.40 -12.12 -5.00
C CYS A 57 -3.34 -13.07 -6.20
N HIS A 58 -2.80 -12.62 -7.33
CA HIS A 58 -2.64 -13.43 -8.54
C HIS A 58 -1.65 -14.59 -8.32
N ASP A 59 -0.54 -14.36 -7.61
CA ASP A 59 0.42 -15.40 -7.23
C ASP A 59 -0.25 -16.52 -6.41
N ARG A 60 -1.32 -16.21 -5.67
CA ARG A 60 -2.14 -17.14 -4.88
C ARG A 60 -3.34 -17.71 -5.65
N GLY A 61 -3.47 -17.43 -6.95
CA GLY A 61 -4.59 -17.88 -7.78
C GLY A 61 -5.92 -17.17 -7.48
N ARG A 62 -5.92 -16.06 -6.74
CA ARG A 62 -7.09 -15.21 -6.44
C ARG A 62 -7.13 -13.99 -7.35
N SER A 63 -8.29 -13.36 -7.53
CA SER A 63 -8.37 -12.09 -8.26
C SER A 63 -7.83 -10.93 -7.42
N GLY A 64 -7.26 -9.89 -8.05
CA GLY A 64 -6.78 -8.70 -7.34
C GLY A 64 -7.84 -7.98 -6.48
N TRP A 65 -9.13 -8.21 -6.77
CA TRP A 65 -10.27 -7.71 -6.00
C TRP A 65 -10.35 -8.26 -4.57
N PHE A 66 -9.67 -9.36 -4.25
CA PHE A 66 -9.62 -9.86 -2.88
C PHE A 66 -8.98 -8.86 -1.91
N GLN A 67 -8.22 -7.87 -2.40
CA GLN A 67 -7.74 -6.76 -1.58
C GLN A 67 -8.87 -5.88 -1.00
N ALA A 68 -10.04 -5.85 -1.63
CA ALA A 68 -11.19 -5.09 -1.13
C ALA A 68 -11.71 -5.63 0.22
N ILE A 69 -11.32 -6.85 0.60
CA ILE A 69 -11.58 -7.40 1.94
C ILE A 69 -10.99 -6.50 3.03
N MET A 70 -9.96 -5.69 2.74
CA MET A 70 -9.43 -4.66 3.67
C MET A 70 -10.49 -3.70 4.19
N LEU A 71 -11.58 -3.47 3.44
CA LEU A 71 -12.68 -2.60 3.84
C LEU A 71 -13.53 -3.19 4.98
N ILE A 72 -13.38 -4.49 5.26
CA ILE A 72 -13.99 -5.13 6.43
C ILE A 72 -13.10 -4.86 7.65
N PRO A 73 -13.61 -4.13 8.67
CA PRO A 73 -12.80 -3.78 9.84
C PRO A 73 -12.25 -5.02 10.54
N ILE A 74 -11.01 -4.93 11.03
CA ILE A 74 -10.30 -5.95 11.81
C ILE A 74 -10.03 -7.24 11.01
N ILE A 75 -11.07 -7.96 10.63
CA ILE A 75 -11.00 -9.24 9.91
C ILE A 75 -10.31 -9.08 8.56
N GLY A 76 -10.61 -7.99 7.85
CA GLY A 76 -10.07 -7.76 6.52
C GLY A 76 -8.55 -7.60 6.50
N GLY A 77 -8.04 -6.81 7.46
CA GLY A 77 -6.61 -6.61 7.65
C GLY A 77 -5.89 -7.89 8.06
N ILE A 78 -6.46 -8.66 8.99
CA ILE A 78 -5.90 -9.95 9.44
C ILE A 78 -5.83 -10.94 8.28
N TRP A 79 -6.91 -11.04 7.49
CA TRP A 79 -6.96 -11.94 6.35
C TRP A 79 -5.89 -11.61 5.30
N LEU A 80 -5.76 -10.33 4.91
CA LEU A 80 -4.75 -9.90 3.94
C LEU A 80 -3.32 -10.09 4.46
N LEU A 81 -3.09 -9.83 5.75
CA LEU A 81 -1.79 -10.01 6.38
C LEU A 81 -1.36 -11.48 6.35
N ILE A 82 -2.28 -12.41 6.62
CA ILE A 82 -1.99 -13.85 6.53
C ILE A 82 -1.79 -14.24 5.06
N GLU A 83 -2.77 -13.96 4.19
CA GLU A 83 -2.82 -14.47 2.82
C GLU A 83 -1.74 -13.88 1.90
N LEU A 84 -1.48 -12.57 2.01
CA LEU A 84 -0.52 -11.87 1.14
C LEU A 84 0.86 -11.68 1.81
N GLY A 85 0.90 -11.74 3.15
CA GLY A 85 2.12 -11.51 3.93
C GLY A 85 2.90 -12.79 4.19
N PHE A 86 2.25 -13.82 4.74
CA PHE A 86 2.94 -15.00 5.27
C PHE A 86 2.82 -16.25 4.39
N LEU A 87 1.75 -16.41 3.62
CA LEU A 87 1.56 -17.59 2.79
C LEU A 87 2.39 -17.53 1.48
N LYS A 88 2.93 -18.69 1.08
CA LYS A 88 3.63 -18.88 -0.20
C LYS A 88 2.66 -18.76 -1.38
N GLY A 89 3.14 -18.37 -2.56
CA GLY A 89 2.35 -18.45 -3.80
C GLY A 89 1.81 -19.86 -4.09
N ALA A 90 0.83 -19.97 -4.98
CA ALA A 90 0.30 -21.25 -5.44
C ALA A 90 1.41 -22.08 -6.11
N GLU A 91 1.42 -23.39 -5.87
CA GLU A 91 2.41 -24.30 -6.48
C GLU A 91 1.91 -24.76 -7.85
N GLY A 92 2.78 -24.68 -8.86
CA GLY A 92 2.45 -25.04 -10.24
C GLY A 92 1.73 -23.94 -11.01
N GLU A 93 1.22 -24.28 -12.21
CA GLU A 93 0.52 -23.31 -13.05
C GLU A 93 -0.79 -22.84 -12.42
N ASN A 94 -1.05 -21.54 -12.48
CA ASN A 94 -2.34 -20.97 -12.09
C ASN A 94 -2.95 -20.19 -13.27
N ARG A 95 -4.20 -19.73 -13.11
CA ARG A 95 -4.93 -18.97 -14.15
C ARG A 95 -4.26 -17.65 -14.59
N PHE A 96 -3.23 -17.20 -13.88
CA PHE A 96 -2.48 -15.96 -14.12
C PHE A 96 -1.06 -16.24 -14.67
N GLY A 97 -0.70 -17.51 -14.87
CA GLY A 97 0.57 -17.92 -15.47
C GLY A 97 1.28 -19.05 -14.71
N PRO A 98 2.43 -19.49 -15.25
CA PRO A 98 3.29 -20.48 -14.59
C PRO A 98 3.99 -19.91 -13.35
N ASP A 99 4.31 -20.78 -12.40
CA ASP A 99 5.06 -20.43 -11.19
C ASP A 99 6.45 -19.89 -11.59
N PRO A 100 6.81 -18.64 -11.21
CA PRO A 100 8.12 -18.07 -11.53
C PRO A 100 9.29 -18.76 -10.82
N LEU A 101 9.03 -19.67 -9.89
CA LEU A 101 10.03 -20.45 -9.15
C LEU A 101 10.08 -21.94 -9.56
N ALA A 102 9.26 -22.37 -10.54
CA ALA A 102 9.27 -23.73 -11.07
C ALA A 102 10.52 -24.05 -11.92
#